data_AF-A0A0F9AG64-F1
#
_entry.id   AF-A0A0F9AG64-F1
#
_cell.length_a   1.000
_cell.length_b   1.000
_cell.length_c   1.000
_cell.angle_alpha   90.00
_cell.angle_beta   90.00
_cell.angle_gamma   90.00
#
_symmetry.space_group_name_H-M   'P 1'
#
loop_
_entity.id
_entity.type
_entity.pdbx_description
1 polymer ?
#
loop_
_entity_poly.entity_id
_entity_poly.type
_entity_poly.pdbx_seq_one_letter_code
_entity_poly.pdbx_strand_id
1 'polypeptide(L)' 'PTGDYPEERSLKQYKIIIDLKEGKDSWDLIWEFEGPQGPFTIPYSLLSLKRIRLEQLLVKCGFVVEWREK' A
#
# COMPACT_ATOMS: atom_id res chain seq x y z
N PRO A 1 -37.20 16.70 14.10
CA PRO A 1 -35.86 16.30 14.56
C PRO A 1 -34.98 15.96 13.36
N THR A 2 -34.30 16.97 12.86
CA THR A 2 -33.25 16.83 11.84
C THR A 2 -32.19 15.91 12.43
N GLY A 3 -31.99 14.75 11.84
CA GLY A 3 -30.96 13.82 12.28
C GLY A 3 -29.60 14.48 12.08
N ASP A 4 -28.95 14.82 13.20
CA ASP A 4 -27.53 15.15 13.26
C ASP A 4 -26.74 13.96 12.73
N TYR A 5 -26.44 13.98 11.43
CA TYR A 5 -25.44 13.09 10.86
C TYR A 5 -24.09 13.57 11.39
N PRO A 6 -23.32 12.73 12.10
CA PRO A 6 -22.03 13.14 12.62
C PRO A 6 -21.15 13.61 11.46
N GLU A 7 -20.66 14.83 11.63
CA GLU A 7 -19.75 15.56 10.76
C GLU A 7 -18.74 14.65 10.08
N GLU A 8 -18.55 14.91 8.78
CA GLU A 8 -17.47 14.42 7.93
C GLU A 8 -16.26 13.93 8.72
N ARG A 9 -16.22 12.62 8.98
CA ARG A 9 -14.95 11.96 9.23
C ARG A 9 -14.15 12.17 7.96
N SER A 10 -13.30 13.18 7.93
CA SER A 10 -12.15 13.25 7.03
C SER A 10 -11.56 11.85 7.00
N LEU A 11 -11.88 11.09 5.95
CA LEU A 11 -11.31 9.77 5.73
C LEU A 11 -9.83 10.05 5.64
N LYS A 12 -9.09 9.79 6.72
CA LYS A 12 -7.64 9.85 6.71
C LYS A 12 -7.22 8.95 5.57
N GLN A 13 -6.89 9.55 4.43
CA GLN A 13 -6.45 8.80 3.28
C GLN A 13 -5.13 8.16 3.70
N TYR A 14 -5.15 6.84 3.80
CA TYR A 14 -3.99 6.10 4.26
C TYR A 14 -3.00 6.06 3.11
N LYS A 15 -1.83 6.64 3.36
CA LYS A 15 -0.73 6.63 2.41
C LYS A 15 0.05 5.33 2.59
N ILE A 16 0.38 4.67 1.49
CA ILE A 16 1.25 3.51 1.45
C ILE A 16 2.40 3.78 0.49
N ILE A 17 3.63 3.63 0.97
CA ILE A 17 4.82 3.76 0.14
C ILE A 17 5.29 2.35 -0.22
N ILE A 18 5.58 2.11 -1.50
CA ILE A 18 5.97 0.80 -2.01
C ILE A 18 7.34 0.90 -2.67
N ASP A 19 8.21 -0.05 -2.34
CA ASP A 19 9.51 -0.25 -2.97
C ASP A 19 9.67 -1.72 -3.41
N LEU A 20 10.36 -1.97 -4.51
CA LEU A 20 10.69 -3.32 -5.00
C LEU A 20 12.18 -3.53 -4.81
N LYS A 21 12.56 -4.43 -3.92
CA LYS A 21 13.96 -4.71 -3.58
C LYS A 21 14.31 -6.16 -3.83
N GLU A 22 15.58 -6.46 -3.98
CA GLU A 22 16.09 -7.82 -3.86
C GLU A 22 16.13 -8.23 -2.37
N GLY A 23 15.67 -9.45 -2.07
CA GLY A 23 15.73 -10.00 -0.71
C GLY A 23 17.18 -10.19 -0.26
N LYS A 24 17.50 -9.83 0.99
CA LYS A 24 18.87 -9.94 1.54
C LYS A 24 19.44 -11.37 1.58
N ASP A 25 18.58 -12.38 1.61
CA ASP A 25 18.96 -13.79 1.79
C ASP A 25 18.40 -14.71 0.70
N SER A 26 17.68 -14.16 -0.29
CA SER A 26 17.11 -14.93 -1.41
C SER A 26 17.30 -14.16 -2.71
N TRP A 27 17.48 -14.89 -3.82
CA TRP A 27 17.42 -14.35 -5.18
C TRP A 27 16.00 -13.86 -5.56
N ASP A 28 15.05 -13.90 -4.61
CA ASP A 28 13.69 -13.42 -4.77
C ASP A 28 13.59 -11.90 -4.56
N LEU A 29 12.79 -11.28 -5.42
CA LEU A 29 12.32 -9.91 -5.24
C LEU A 29 11.31 -9.85 -4.08
N ILE A 30 11.30 -8.74 -3.36
CA ILE A 30 10.35 -8.43 -2.29
C ILE A 30 9.72 -7.06 -2.52
N TRP A 31 8.42 -6.99 -2.27
CA TRP A 31 7.73 -5.72 -2.10
C TRP A 31 7.89 -5.25 -0.65
N GLU A 32 8.44 -4.08 -0.44
CA GLU A 32 8.47 -3.40 0.84
C GLU A 32 7.35 -2.35 0.86
N PHE A 33 6.48 -2.43 1.85
CA PHE A 33 5.36 -1.53 2.05
C PHE A 33 5.56 -0.74 3.34
N GLU A 34 5.37 0.57 3.30
CA GLU A 34 5.36 1.44 4.47
C GLU A 34 3.94 2.00 4.62
N GLY A 35 3.19 1.47 5.58
CA GLY A 35 1.80 1.84 5.83
C GLY A 35 1.58 2.47 7.22
N PRO A 36 0.34 2.83 7.56
CA PRO A 36 0.00 3.50 8.82
C PRO A 36 0.27 2.67 10.08
N GLN A 37 0.39 1.34 9.96
CA GLN A 37 0.72 0.44 11.07
C GLN A 37 2.22 0.11 11.16
N GLY A 38 3.04 0.69 10.27
CA GLY A 38 4.46 0.40 10.15
C GLY A 38 4.82 -0.32 8.85
N PRO A 39 6.12 -0.60 8.66
CA PRO A 39 6.61 -1.27 7.47
C PRO A 39 6.35 -2.79 7.51
N PHE A 40 6.06 -3.38 6.35
CA PHE A 40 5.96 -4.82 6.17
C PHE A 40 6.47 -5.22 4.77
N THR A 41 6.83 -6.50 4.60
CA THR A 41 7.35 -7.02 3.33
C THR A 41 6.52 -8.18 2.83
N ILE A 42 6.36 -8.27 1.51
CA ILE A 42 5.72 -9.41 0.85
C ILE A 42 6.65 -9.92 -0.25
N PRO A 43 7.03 -11.20 -0.26
CA PRO A 43 7.75 -11.82 -1.37
C PRO A 43 7.03 -11.62 -2.70
N TYR A 44 7.75 -11.26 -3.75
CA TYR A 44 7.20 -11.10 -5.10
C TYR A 44 6.59 -12.41 -5.63
N SER A 45 7.12 -13.55 -5.20
CA SER A 45 6.57 -14.88 -5.49
C SER A 45 5.15 -15.08 -4.92
N LEU A 46 4.81 -14.44 -3.80
CA LEU A 46 3.46 -14.47 -3.22
C LEU A 46 2.53 -13.40 -3.82
N LEU A 47 3.11 -12.30 -4.30
CA LEU A 47 2.38 -11.20 -4.92
C LEU A 47 2.97 -10.87 -6.29
N SER A 48 2.80 -11.81 -7.23
CA SER A 48 3.27 -11.68 -8.61
C SER A 48 2.39 -10.75 -9.46
N LEU A 49 1.95 -9.65 -8.87
CA LEU A 49 1.20 -8.61 -9.55
C LEU A 49 2.17 -7.62 -10.18
N LYS A 50 1.89 -7.25 -11.44
CA LYS A 50 2.54 -6.10 -12.06
C LYS A 50 2.22 -4.84 -11.25
N ARG A 51 3.21 -3.96 -11.13
CA ARG A 51 3.14 -2.65 -10.45
C ARG A 51 1.80 -1.93 -10.61
N ILE A 52 1.33 -1.79 -11.86
CA ILE A 52 0.06 -1.13 -12.21
C ILE A 52 -1.16 -1.81 -11.54
N ARG A 53 -1.20 -3.15 -11.52
CA ARG A 53 -2.33 -3.88 -10.91
C ARG A 53 -2.31 -3.78 -9.39
N LEU A 54 -1.13 -3.80 -8.79
CA LEU A 54 -0.96 -3.61 -7.34
C LEU A 54 -1.41 -2.22 -6.91
N GLU A 55 -1.00 -1.19 -7.65
CA GLU A 55 -1.43 0.19 -7.43
C GLU A 55 -2.95 0.33 -7.54
N GLN A 56 -3.56 -0.18 -8.63
CA GLN A 56 -5.01 -0.14 -8.82
C GLN A 56 -5.77 -0.84 -7.69
N LEU A 57 -5.25 -1.96 -7.17
CA LEU A 57 -5.86 -2.67 -6.04
C LEU A 57 -5.85 -1.80 -4.79
N LEU A 58 -4.69 -1.23 -4.44
CA LEU A 58 -4.53 -0.41 -3.24
C LEU A 58 -5.35 0.89 -3.32
N VAL A 59 -5.40 1.53 -4.48
CA VAL A 59 -6.25 2.70 -4.73
C VAL A 59 -7.74 2.34 -4.56
N LYS A 60 -8.18 1.17 -5.06
CA LYS A 60 -9.57 0.69 -4.83
C LYS A 60 -9.86 0.41 -3.35
N CYS A 61 -8.85 0.04 -2.58
CA CYS A 61 -8.95 -0.11 -1.13
C CYS A 61 -8.89 1.23 -0.37
N GLY A 62 -8.80 2.37 -1.06
CA GLY A 62 -8.80 3.70 -0.46
C GLY A 62 -7.42 4.19 -0.02
N PHE A 63 -6.35 3.52 -0.44
CA PHE A 63 -4.98 3.96 -0.16
C PHE A 63 -4.48 4.93 -1.23
N VAL A 64 -3.69 5.91 -0.79
CA VAL A 64 -2.85 6.72 -1.68
C VAL A 64 -1.52 6.01 -1.82
N VAL A 65 -1.19 5.57 -3.04
CA VAL A 65 0.02 4.81 -3.32
C VAL A 65 1.13 5.77 -3.76
N GLU A 66 2.29 5.67 -3.13
CA GLU A 66 3.52 6.27 -3.61
C GLU A 66 4.56 5.19 -3.90
N TRP A 67 5.28 5.35 -5.00
CA TRP A 67 6.38 4.47 -5.35
C TRP A 67 7.70 5.14 -4.97
N ARG A 68 8.55 4.44 -4.21
CA ARG A 68 9.89 4.90 -3.86
C ARG A 68 10.85 4.41 -4.94
N GLU A 69 10.81 5.04 -6.12
CA GLU A 69 11.79 4.75 -7.17
C GLU A 69 13.14 5.37 -6.81
N LYS A 70 14.17 4.54 -6.68
CA LYS A 70 15.58 4.96 -6.57
C LYS A 70 16.25 5.00 -7.93
#